data_AF-A0A521G252-F1
#
_entry.id   AF-A0A521G252-F1
#
_cell.length_a   1.000
_cell.length_b   1.000
_cell.length_c   1.000
_cell.angle_alpha   90.00
_cell.angle_beta   90.00
_cell.angle_gamma   90.00
#
_symmetry.space_group_name_H-M   'P 1'
#
loop_
_entity.id
_entity.type
_entity.pdbx_description
1 polymer ?
#
loop_
_entity_poly.entity_id
_entity_poly.type
_entity_poly.pdbx_seq_one_letter_code
_entity_poly.pdbx_strand_id
1 'polypeptide(L)'
;MIIWGTKRVEKKVGYVADFCPICRTAKSHHVRKISMVPHFYYVGLGAGKMVGFLARCMDCGLERYIDTADYVEMIKTEPVSIEELIRATYPSLRTVYKERLELEETLRRSPFKLDSKMRRSLIRNVFDVLSPSVEEVFANGTPIDAGSGLCMCVTVLVLFAFVAVGAAHPDQKLAVYALGILTAISMVATVVSLATSTRGHMAKMLSPLLVRSLRPLRPKQEELEAVLSQLKTMDLRIGKKLKAQWIMDSLEETSRHKQP
;
A
#
# COMPACT_ATOMS: atom_id res chain seq x y z
N MET A 1 -13.90 13.33 27.31
CA MET A 1 -12.63 13.10 26.57
C MET A 1 -12.57 14.11 25.42
N ILE A 2 -11.57 15.01 25.43
CA ILE A 2 -11.34 15.99 24.36
C ILE A 2 -10.38 15.35 23.35
N ILE A 3 -10.76 15.27 22.08
CA ILE A 3 -9.91 14.74 21.00
C ILE A 3 -9.29 15.92 20.27
N TRP A 4 -8.01 16.19 20.56
CA TRP A 4 -7.18 17.20 19.92
C TRP A 4 -6.07 16.52 19.12
N GLY A 5 -5.82 16.96 17.90
CA GLY A 5 -4.70 16.49 17.09
C GLY A 5 -4.48 17.32 15.84
N THR A 6 -3.68 16.81 14.91
CA THR A 6 -3.56 17.36 13.55
C THR A 6 -4.10 16.36 12.54
N LYS A 7 -4.91 16.83 11.60
CA LYS A 7 -5.52 16.04 10.54
C LYS A 7 -4.91 16.41 9.20
N ARG A 8 -4.61 15.38 8.41
CA ARG A 8 -4.19 15.52 7.01
C ARG A 8 -5.38 16.00 6.18
N VAL A 9 -5.19 17.12 5.49
CA VAL A 9 -6.13 17.68 4.52
C VAL A 9 -5.44 17.73 3.16
N GLU A 10 -6.15 17.25 2.14
CA GLU A 10 -5.67 17.22 0.76
C GLU A 10 -6.48 18.18 -0.10
N LYS A 11 -5.79 18.96 -0.93
CA LYS A 11 -6.43 19.85 -1.91
C LYS A 11 -5.90 19.54 -3.31
N LYS A 12 -6.79 19.33 -4.27
CA LYS A 12 -6.45 19.19 -5.69
C LYS A 12 -5.73 20.45 -6.17
N VAL A 13 -4.59 20.27 -6.83
CA VAL A 13 -3.80 21.36 -7.42
C VAL A 13 -3.91 21.33 -8.94
N GLY A 14 -3.66 20.16 -9.54
CA GLY A 14 -3.67 19.99 -10.99
C GLY A 14 -3.09 18.65 -11.42
N TYR A 15 -2.55 18.63 -12.62
CA TYR A 15 -1.95 17.46 -13.27
C TYR A 15 -0.56 17.82 -13.78
N VAL A 16 0.35 16.85 -13.71
CA VAL A 16 1.72 16.93 -14.24
C VAL A 16 2.08 15.64 -14.96
N ALA A 17 3.03 15.71 -15.89
CA ALA A 17 3.63 14.53 -16.50
C ALA A 17 4.87 14.13 -15.71
N ASP A 18 4.97 12.86 -15.37
CA ASP A 18 6.14 12.33 -14.68
C ASP A 18 6.37 10.85 -15.00
N PHE A 19 7.57 10.34 -14.76
CA PHE A 19 7.89 8.93 -14.86
C PHE A 19 7.25 8.15 -13.71
N CYS A 20 6.46 7.12 -14.05
CA CYS A 20 5.89 6.23 -13.05
C CYS A 20 6.73 4.94 -12.94
N PRO A 21 7.37 4.64 -11.78
CA PRO A 21 8.20 3.44 -11.62
C PRO A 21 7.41 2.12 -11.72
N ILE A 22 6.11 2.15 -11.44
CA ILE A 22 5.24 0.97 -11.55
C ILE A 22 4.77 0.75 -12.98
N CYS A 23 4.40 1.83 -13.71
CA CYS A 23 4.03 1.75 -15.11
C CYS A 23 5.23 1.68 -16.07
N ARG A 24 6.41 2.08 -15.60
CA ARG A 24 7.70 2.09 -16.33
C ARG A 24 7.71 3.02 -17.55
N THR A 25 6.86 4.04 -17.55
CA THR A 25 6.78 5.04 -18.63
C THR A 25 6.38 6.40 -18.05
N ALA A 26 6.51 7.45 -18.86
CA ALA A 26 5.92 8.75 -18.56
C ALA A 26 4.39 8.62 -18.54
N LYS A 27 3.74 9.09 -17.47
CA LYS A 27 2.29 9.02 -17.23
C LYS A 27 1.76 10.35 -16.71
N SER A 28 0.44 10.53 -16.77
CA SER A 28 -0.20 11.65 -16.11
C SER A 28 -0.34 11.37 -14.61
N HIS A 29 -0.03 12.39 -13.83
CA HIS A 29 -0.12 12.35 -12.38
C HIS A 29 -1.05 13.46 -11.90
N HIS A 30 -1.98 13.11 -11.02
CA HIS A 30 -2.82 14.07 -10.33
C HIS A 30 -2.14 14.54 -9.05
N VAL A 31 -1.91 15.85 -8.93
CA VAL A 31 -1.17 16.47 -7.83
C VAL A 31 -2.12 17.02 -6.78
N ARG A 32 -1.86 16.66 -5.52
CA ARG A 32 -2.57 17.14 -4.34
C ARG A 32 -1.59 17.84 -3.40
N LYS A 33 -1.98 18.99 -2.88
CA LYS A 33 -1.30 19.67 -1.78
C LYS A 33 -1.73 19.01 -0.48
N ILE A 34 -0.75 18.62 0.34
CA ILE A 34 -0.97 18.11 1.70
C ILE A 34 -0.75 19.23 2.71
N SER A 35 -1.69 19.38 3.63
CA SER A 35 -1.56 20.27 4.78
C SER A 35 -2.03 19.57 6.05
N MET A 36 -1.36 19.83 7.17
CA MET A 36 -1.76 19.35 8.49
C MET A 36 -2.49 20.47 9.22
N VAL A 37 -3.78 20.25 9.47
CA VAL A 37 -4.67 21.23 10.12
C VAL A 37 -4.93 20.76 11.55
N PRO A 38 -4.82 21.63 12.58
CA PRO A 38 -5.25 21.25 13.92
C PRO A 38 -6.76 20.94 13.88
N HIS A 39 -7.21 19.94 14.64
CA HIS A 39 -8.61 19.58 14.68
C HIS A 39 -9.13 19.43 16.10
N PHE A 40 -10.41 19.71 16.26
CA PHE A 40 -11.19 19.48 17.47
C PHE A 40 -12.37 18.59 17.09
N TYR A 41 -12.50 17.41 17.72
CA TYR A 41 -13.50 16.40 17.35
C TYR A 41 -13.58 16.14 15.83
N TYR A 42 -12.44 15.93 15.19
CA TYR A 42 -12.30 15.67 13.75
C TYR A 42 -12.68 16.82 12.80
N VAL A 43 -13.14 17.96 13.33
CA VAL A 43 -13.39 19.20 12.60
C VAL A 43 -12.10 20.01 12.55
N GLY A 44 -11.62 20.30 11.33
CA GLY A 44 -10.40 21.08 11.13
C GLY A 44 -10.61 22.56 11.48
N LEU A 45 -9.67 23.14 12.23
CA LEU A 45 -9.68 24.53 12.65
C LEU A 45 -8.54 25.30 11.93
N GLY A 46 -8.91 26.35 11.20
CA GLY A 46 -7.94 27.30 10.62
C GLY A 46 -7.15 26.81 9.40
N ALA A 47 -6.10 27.55 9.06
CA ALA A 47 -5.20 27.23 7.95
C ALA A 47 -4.11 26.25 8.42
N GLY A 48 -4.04 25.07 7.81
CA GLY A 48 -3.05 24.05 8.15
C GLY A 48 -1.64 24.38 7.66
N LYS A 49 -0.63 23.79 8.33
CA LYS A 49 0.77 23.85 7.89
C LYS A 49 0.94 22.96 6.66
N MET A 50 1.46 23.52 5.57
CA MET A 50 1.78 22.75 4.35
C MET A 50 2.91 21.77 4.65
N VAL A 51 2.73 20.50 4.27
CA VAL A 51 3.74 19.43 4.44
C VAL A 51 4.44 19.12 3.13
N GLY A 52 3.70 19.15 2.01
CA GLY A 52 4.26 18.89 0.69
C GLY A 52 3.19 18.63 -0.35
N PHE A 53 3.60 17.99 -1.45
CA PHE A 53 2.74 17.62 -2.57
C PHE A 53 2.84 16.11 -2.83
N LEU A 54 1.69 15.49 -3.11
CA LEU A 54 1.64 14.11 -3.60
C LEU A 54 1.19 14.09 -5.06
N ALA A 55 1.91 13.32 -5.87
CA ALA A 55 1.49 12.91 -7.20
C ALA A 55 0.90 11.50 -7.16
N ARG A 56 -0.34 11.35 -7.62
CA ARG A 56 -0.97 10.04 -7.87
C ARG A 56 -0.94 9.73 -9.36
N CYS A 57 -0.33 8.62 -9.75
CA CYS A 57 -0.38 8.15 -11.13
C CYS A 57 -1.83 7.82 -11.53
N MET A 58 -2.33 8.40 -12.62
CA MET A 58 -3.70 8.18 -13.10
C MET A 58 -3.92 6.76 -13.64
N ASP A 59 -2.84 6.09 -14.03
CA ASP A 59 -2.89 4.73 -14.59
C ASP A 59 -2.90 3.63 -13.53
N CYS A 60 -1.96 3.67 -12.58
CA CYS A 60 -1.78 2.60 -11.58
C CYS A 60 -2.22 3.00 -10.18
N GLY A 61 -2.42 4.29 -9.92
CA GLY A 61 -2.78 4.79 -8.59
C GLY A 61 -1.62 4.90 -7.59
N LEU A 62 -0.37 4.66 -8.00
CA LEU A 62 0.79 4.89 -7.12
C LEU A 62 0.83 6.35 -6.68
N GLU A 63 0.90 6.58 -5.37
CA GLU A 63 1.06 7.91 -4.76
C GLU A 63 2.51 8.09 -4.30
N ARG A 64 3.13 9.22 -4.64
CA ARG A 64 4.49 9.57 -4.21
C ARG A 64 4.63 11.06 -3.93
N TYR A 65 5.52 11.42 -3.01
CA TYR A 65 5.93 12.81 -2.81
C TYR A 65 6.69 13.30 -4.03
N ILE A 66 6.47 14.57 -4.38
CA ILE A 66 7.13 15.25 -5.48
C ILE A 66 7.67 16.60 -5.00
N ASP A 67 8.76 17.03 -5.62
CA ASP A 67 9.20 18.42 -5.52
C ASP A 67 8.55 19.24 -6.62
N THR A 68 7.90 20.33 -6.25
CA THR A 68 7.24 21.20 -7.23
C THR A 68 8.22 22.02 -8.05
N ALA A 69 9.47 22.14 -7.60
CA ALA A 69 10.53 22.85 -8.33
C ALA A 69 10.90 22.17 -9.66
N ASP A 70 10.63 20.87 -9.80
CA ASP A 70 10.90 20.11 -11.03
C ASP A 70 9.94 20.45 -12.18
N TYR A 71 8.80 21.09 -11.88
CA TYR A 71 7.74 21.35 -12.84
C TYR A 71 7.60 22.84 -13.13
N VAL A 72 7.41 23.17 -14.42
CA VAL A 72 7.21 24.54 -14.89
C VAL A 72 5.84 25.07 -14.44
N GLU A 73 4.80 24.25 -14.62
CA GLU A 73 3.44 24.55 -14.20
C GLU A 73 2.65 23.27 -13.92
N MET A 74 1.48 23.42 -13.29
CA MET A 74 0.51 22.35 -13.06
C MET A 74 -0.80 22.67 -13.77
N ILE A 75 -1.22 21.80 -14.70
CA ILE A 75 -2.45 22.02 -15.48
C ILE A 75 -3.66 21.69 -14.62
N LYS A 76 -4.66 22.58 -14.54
CA LYS A 76 -5.84 22.37 -13.68
C LYS A 76 -6.82 21.31 -14.22
N THR A 77 -6.91 21.22 -15.54
CA THR A 77 -7.79 20.30 -16.27
C THR A 77 -7.09 18.99 -16.58
N GLU A 78 -7.87 17.92 -16.68
CA GLU A 78 -7.34 16.62 -17.07
C GLU A 78 -6.86 16.68 -18.53
N PRO A 79 -5.60 16.28 -18.82
CA PRO A 79 -5.01 16.42 -20.14
C PRO A 79 -5.50 15.33 -21.08
N VAL A 80 -5.65 15.69 -22.36
CA VAL A 80 -6.05 14.74 -23.42
C VAL A 80 -4.88 13.85 -23.84
N SER A 81 -3.65 14.39 -23.86
CA SER A 81 -2.45 13.64 -24.23
C SER A 81 -1.29 13.81 -23.24
N ILE A 82 -0.48 12.76 -23.12
CA ILE A 82 0.72 12.78 -22.28
C ILE A 82 1.81 13.71 -22.85
N GLU A 83 1.95 13.82 -24.17
CA GLU A 83 2.98 14.67 -24.79
C GLU A 83 2.69 16.17 -24.62
N GLU A 84 1.42 16.59 -24.65
CA GLU A 84 1.04 17.95 -24.29
C GLU A 84 1.37 18.23 -22.83
N LEU A 85 1.06 17.30 -21.93
CA LEU A 85 1.35 17.45 -20.51
C LEU A 85 2.85 17.51 -20.23
N ILE A 86 3.68 16.71 -20.93
CA ILE A 86 5.15 16.78 -20.85
C ILE A 86 5.64 18.17 -21.28
N ARG A 87 5.20 18.65 -22.44
CA ARG A 87 5.63 19.96 -22.98
C ARG A 87 5.24 21.13 -22.08
N ALA A 88 4.10 21.05 -21.41
CA ALA A 88 3.63 22.11 -20.52
C ALA A 88 4.29 22.03 -19.14
N THR A 89 4.38 20.83 -18.55
CA THR A 89 4.69 20.69 -17.11
C THR A 89 6.13 20.27 -16.83
N TYR A 90 6.73 19.39 -17.65
CA TYR A 90 8.09 18.88 -17.44
C TYR A 90 8.82 18.63 -18.77
N PRO A 91 9.21 19.70 -19.51
CA PRO A 91 9.75 19.55 -20.86
C PRO A 91 11.05 18.73 -20.91
N SER A 92 11.85 18.79 -19.84
CA SER A 92 13.11 18.07 -19.69
C SER A 92 12.96 16.62 -19.21
N LEU A 93 11.73 16.11 -18.98
CA LEU A 93 11.48 14.76 -18.46
C LEU A 93 12.24 13.68 -19.23
N ARG A 94 12.23 13.74 -20.57
CA ARG A 94 12.91 12.74 -21.41
C ARG A 94 14.43 12.79 -21.27
N THR A 95 14.98 13.97 -21.01
CA THR A 95 16.41 14.15 -20.76
C THR A 95 16.78 13.65 -19.37
N VAL A 96 16.01 14.03 -18.34
CA VAL A 96 16.22 13.62 -16.95
C VAL A 96 16.10 12.10 -16.78
N TYR A 97 15.12 11.49 -17.43
CA TYR A 97 14.87 10.04 -17.33
C TYR A 97 15.40 9.25 -18.53
N LYS A 98 16.31 9.80 -19.34
CA LYS A 98 16.80 9.16 -20.57
C LYS A 98 17.27 7.73 -20.34
N GLU A 99 18.23 7.56 -19.42
CA GLU A 99 18.82 6.25 -19.09
C GLU A 99 17.76 5.26 -18.61
N ARG A 100 16.82 5.74 -17.78
CA ARG A 100 15.75 4.89 -17.26
C ARG A 100 14.81 4.45 -18.38
N LEU A 101 14.42 5.35 -19.28
CA LEU A 101 13.54 5.05 -20.40
C LEU A 101 14.19 4.07 -21.39
N GLU A 102 15.49 4.22 -21.65
CA GLU A 102 16.27 3.29 -22.48
C GLU A 102 16.36 1.89 -21.85
N LEU A 103 16.52 1.81 -20.52
CA LEU A 103 16.49 0.55 -19.79
C LEU A 103 15.11 -0.14 -19.89
N GLU A 104 14.03 0.62 -19.76
CA GLU A 104 12.67 0.06 -19.88
C GLU A 104 12.35 -0.38 -21.32
N GLU A 105 12.85 0.33 -22.33
CA GLU A 105 12.74 -0.09 -23.73
C GLU A 105 13.52 -1.38 -24.00
N THR A 106 14.73 -1.49 -23.44
CA THR A 106 15.54 -2.72 -23.50
C THR A 106 14.83 -3.89 -22.83
N LEU A 107 14.25 -3.67 -21.65
CA LEU A 107 13.45 -4.66 -20.94
C LEU A 107 12.24 -5.12 -21.76
N ARG A 108 11.57 -4.19 -22.45
CA ARG A 108 10.40 -4.49 -23.29
C ARG A 108 10.78 -5.34 -24.49
N ARG A 109 11.90 -5.04 -25.16
CA ARG A 109 12.36 -5.75 -26.36
C ARG A 109 12.99 -7.10 -26.03
N SER A 110 13.72 -7.22 -24.93
CA SER A 110 14.53 -8.40 -24.62
C SER A 110 14.75 -8.55 -23.12
N PRO A 111 13.73 -8.97 -22.35
CA PRO A 111 13.83 -9.07 -20.90
C PRO A 111 14.90 -10.06 -20.42
N PHE A 112 15.24 -11.06 -21.25
CA PHE A 112 16.27 -12.07 -20.96
C PHE A 112 17.70 -11.62 -21.22
N LYS A 113 17.91 -10.46 -21.87
CA LYS A 113 19.26 -9.90 -22.12
C LYS A 113 19.81 -9.12 -20.93
N LEU A 114 18.98 -8.85 -19.91
CA LEU A 114 19.43 -8.15 -18.72
C LEU A 114 20.28 -9.07 -17.85
N ASP A 115 21.40 -8.53 -17.37
CA ASP A 115 22.21 -9.20 -16.37
C ASP A 115 21.39 -9.55 -15.12
N SER A 116 21.72 -10.68 -14.50
CA SER A 116 21.06 -11.20 -13.30
C SER A 116 21.07 -10.20 -12.14
N LYS A 117 22.17 -9.46 -11.94
CA LYS A 117 22.28 -8.44 -10.88
C LYS A 117 21.37 -7.25 -11.17
N MET A 118 21.34 -6.79 -12.43
CA MET A 118 20.47 -5.70 -12.86
C MET A 118 19.00 -6.08 -12.70
N ARG A 119 18.62 -7.30 -13.12
CA ARG A 119 17.24 -7.80 -12.98
C ARG A 119 16.81 -7.86 -11.52
N ARG A 120 17.68 -8.35 -10.63
CA ARG A 120 17.42 -8.35 -9.17
C ARG A 120 17.25 -6.93 -8.62
N SER A 121 18.08 -5.97 -9.06
CA SER A 121 17.95 -4.56 -8.68
C SER A 121 16.61 -3.96 -9.14
N LEU A 122 16.15 -4.28 -10.36
CA LEU A 122 14.86 -3.82 -10.86
C LEU A 122 13.68 -4.43 -10.10
N ILE A 123 13.75 -5.71 -9.72
CA ILE A 123 12.75 -6.35 -8.86
C ILE A 123 12.72 -5.65 -7.49
N ARG A 124 13.89 -5.43 -6.89
CA ARG A 124 14.00 -4.75 -5.59
C ARG A 124 13.43 -3.34 -5.60
N ASN A 125 13.72 -2.56 -6.65
CA ASN A 125 13.24 -1.19 -6.80
C ASN A 125 11.70 -1.10 -6.70
N VAL A 126 10.98 -2.09 -7.23
CA VAL A 126 9.50 -2.16 -7.09
C VAL A 126 9.09 -2.17 -5.62
N PHE A 127 9.75 -2.98 -4.79
CA PHE A 127 9.44 -3.06 -3.37
C PHE A 127 9.87 -1.80 -2.61
N ASP A 128 11.03 -1.23 -2.95
CA ASP A 128 11.51 0.02 -2.35
C ASP A 128 10.52 1.16 -2.58
N VAL A 129 9.98 1.28 -3.81
CA VAL A 129 8.96 2.27 -4.19
C VAL A 129 7.64 2.05 -3.44
N LEU A 130 7.24 0.80 -3.20
CA LEU A 130 5.98 0.48 -2.52
C LEU A 130 6.11 0.49 -0.98
N SER A 131 7.34 0.48 -0.44
CA SER A 131 7.58 0.42 1.00
C SER A 131 6.90 1.55 1.77
N PRO A 132 6.94 2.84 1.35
CA PRO A 132 6.26 3.91 2.06
C PRO A 132 4.74 3.69 2.17
N SER A 133 4.09 3.19 1.11
CA SER A 133 2.66 2.90 1.14
C SER A 133 2.32 1.76 2.11
N VAL A 134 3.21 0.78 2.25
CA VAL A 134 3.04 -0.28 3.26
C VAL A 134 3.17 0.28 4.66
N GLU A 135 4.22 1.06 4.92
CA GLU A 135 4.43 1.67 6.22
C GLU A 135 3.27 2.59 6.63
N GLU A 136 2.70 3.36 5.69
CA GLU A 136 1.54 4.21 5.94
C GLU A 136 0.30 3.42 6.38
N VAL A 137 0.01 2.29 5.71
CA VAL A 137 -1.12 1.41 6.09
C VAL A 137 -0.93 0.86 7.51
N PHE A 138 0.29 0.51 7.90
CA PHE A 138 0.53 0.03 9.26
C PHE A 138 0.59 1.15 10.30
N ALA A 139 1.02 2.37 9.93
CA ALA A 139 1.07 3.52 10.82
C ALA A 139 -0.33 4.06 11.14
N ASN A 140 -1.21 4.11 10.14
CA ASN A 140 -2.58 4.62 10.29
C ASN A 140 -3.56 3.58 10.86
N GLY A 141 -3.12 2.33 11.04
CA GLY A 141 -3.97 1.22 11.41
C GLY A 141 -4.74 0.67 10.21
N THR A 142 -4.91 -0.65 10.18
CA THR A 142 -5.73 -1.28 9.15
C THR A 142 -7.20 -1.08 9.46
N PRO A 143 -8.04 -0.69 8.49
CA PRO A 143 -9.48 -0.62 8.71
C PRO A 143 -9.97 -2.00 9.12
N ILE A 144 -10.68 -2.07 10.25
CA ILE A 144 -11.27 -3.31 10.75
C ILE A 144 -12.32 -3.74 9.71
N ASP A 145 -12.11 -4.91 9.10
CA ASP A 145 -13.13 -5.50 8.24
C ASP A 145 -14.33 -5.97 9.08
N ALA A 146 -15.51 -6.03 8.47
CA ALA A 146 -16.73 -6.40 9.16
C ALA A 146 -16.63 -7.78 9.85
N GLY A 147 -15.87 -8.70 9.25
CA GLY A 147 -15.60 -10.03 9.83
C GLY A 147 -14.79 -9.98 11.12
N SER A 148 -13.65 -9.27 11.14
CA SER A 148 -12.84 -9.12 12.36
C SER A 148 -13.55 -8.28 13.40
N GLY A 149 -14.34 -7.29 12.98
CA GLY A 149 -15.23 -6.54 13.87
C GLY A 149 -16.24 -7.45 14.59
N LEU A 150 -16.87 -8.38 13.85
CA LEU A 150 -17.79 -9.36 14.43
C LEU A 150 -17.08 -10.31 15.42
N CYS A 151 -15.91 -10.84 15.06
CA CYS A 151 -15.10 -11.68 15.96
C CYS A 151 -14.76 -10.96 17.28
N MET A 152 -14.40 -9.68 17.19
CA MET A 152 -14.12 -8.84 18.35
C MET A 152 -15.38 -8.66 19.22
N CYS A 153 -16.54 -8.37 18.62
CA CYS A 153 -17.81 -8.29 19.34
C CYS A 153 -18.16 -9.60 20.07
N VAL A 154 -18.04 -10.74 19.40
CA VAL A 154 -18.29 -12.06 20.00
C VAL A 154 -17.37 -12.30 21.19
N THR A 155 -16.09 -11.97 21.07
CA THR A 155 -15.11 -12.13 22.16
C THR A 155 -15.47 -11.29 23.38
N VAL A 156 -15.89 -10.03 23.18
CA VAL A 156 -16.34 -9.15 24.26
C VAL A 156 -17.60 -9.70 24.93
N LEU A 157 -18.57 -10.20 24.17
CA LEU A 157 -19.80 -10.78 24.70
C LEU A 157 -19.53 -12.06 25.52
N VAL A 158 -18.67 -12.95 25.01
CA VAL A 158 -18.29 -14.18 25.73
C VAL A 158 -17.54 -13.85 27.02
N LEU A 159 -16.63 -12.88 26.99
CA LEU A 159 -15.93 -12.41 28.19
C LEU A 159 -16.90 -11.82 29.23
N PHE A 160 -17.88 -11.02 28.77
CA PHE A 160 -18.89 -10.46 29.66
C PHE A 160 -19.76 -11.55 30.29
N ALA A 161 -20.19 -12.55 29.50
CA ALA A 161 -20.93 -13.71 29.99
C ALA A 161 -20.12 -14.51 31.01
N PHE A 162 -18.82 -14.73 30.77
CA PHE A 162 -17.92 -15.39 31.73
C PHE A 162 -17.89 -14.68 33.08
N VAL A 163 -17.71 -13.35 33.09
CA VAL A 163 -17.68 -12.55 34.33
C VAL A 163 -19.05 -12.55 35.03
N ALA A 164 -20.15 -12.36 34.27
CA ALA A 164 -21.49 -12.29 34.83
C ALA A 164 -21.93 -13.61 35.47
N VAL A 165 -21.71 -14.75 34.79
CA VAL A 165 -22.05 -16.08 35.32
C VAL A 165 -21.16 -16.45 36.50
N GLY A 166 -19.85 -16.15 36.42
CA GLY A 166 -18.93 -16.40 37.52
C GLY A 166 -19.28 -15.64 38.81
N ALA A 167 -19.85 -14.43 38.67
CA ALA A 167 -20.30 -13.62 39.80
C ALA A 167 -21.68 -14.06 40.34
N ALA A 168 -22.62 -14.39 39.45
CA ALA A 168 -24.01 -14.72 39.84
C ALA A 168 -24.17 -16.15 40.36
N HIS A 169 -23.38 -17.10 39.84
CA HIS A 169 -23.54 -18.53 40.10
C HIS A 169 -22.19 -19.20 40.40
N PRO A 170 -21.54 -18.87 41.53
CA PRO A 170 -20.22 -19.41 41.88
C PRO A 170 -20.22 -20.94 42.05
N ASP A 171 -21.37 -21.53 42.34
CA ASP A 171 -21.53 -22.98 42.58
C ASP A 171 -21.50 -23.79 41.28
N GLN A 172 -21.76 -23.15 40.12
CA GLN A 172 -21.80 -23.81 38.82
C GLN A 172 -20.42 -23.89 38.17
N LYS A 173 -19.48 -24.57 38.83
CA LYS A 173 -18.06 -24.68 38.39
C LYS A 173 -17.90 -25.14 36.94
N LEU A 174 -18.73 -26.09 36.49
CA LEU A 174 -18.68 -26.60 35.12
C LEU A 174 -19.00 -25.52 34.07
N ALA A 175 -20.02 -24.70 34.31
CA ALA A 175 -20.42 -23.63 33.40
C ALA A 175 -19.34 -22.53 33.32
N VAL A 176 -18.74 -22.18 34.46
CA VAL A 176 -17.63 -21.21 34.53
C VAL A 176 -16.42 -21.71 33.77
N TYR A 177 -16.03 -22.98 33.91
CA TYR A 177 -14.92 -23.55 33.15
C TYR A 177 -15.19 -23.59 31.64
N ALA A 178 -16.40 -23.98 31.22
CA ALA A 178 -16.79 -23.99 29.82
C ALA A 178 -16.71 -22.58 29.19
N LEU A 179 -17.24 -21.57 29.87
CA LEU A 179 -17.15 -20.16 29.44
C LEU A 179 -15.70 -19.66 29.42
N GLY A 180 -14.86 -20.07 30.38
CA GLY A 180 -13.44 -19.76 30.40
C GLY A 180 -12.71 -20.31 29.17
N ILE A 181 -12.97 -21.58 28.80
CA ILE A 181 -12.41 -22.20 27.59
C ILE A 181 -12.90 -21.46 26.33
N LEU A 182 -14.21 -21.17 26.25
CA LEU A 182 -14.78 -20.45 25.11
C LEU A 182 -14.17 -19.05 24.96
N THR A 183 -13.93 -18.36 26.08
CA THR A 183 -13.26 -17.06 26.11
C THR A 183 -11.84 -17.18 25.53
N ALA A 184 -11.07 -18.17 25.98
CA ALA A 184 -9.72 -18.42 25.47
C ALA A 184 -9.72 -18.70 23.95
N ILE A 185 -10.64 -19.54 23.47
CA ILE A 185 -10.78 -19.84 22.03
C ILE A 185 -11.15 -18.58 21.23
N SER A 186 -12.14 -17.81 21.70
CA SER A 186 -12.58 -16.58 21.03
C SER A 186 -11.48 -15.52 20.95
N MET A 187 -10.67 -15.40 22.01
CA MET A 187 -9.53 -14.50 22.06
C MET A 187 -8.44 -14.90 21.05
N VAL A 188 -8.10 -16.20 20.97
CA VAL A 188 -7.17 -16.71 19.95
C VAL A 188 -7.72 -16.47 18.54
N ALA A 189 -9.00 -16.77 18.30
CA ALA A 189 -9.64 -16.55 17.02
C ALA A 189 -9.61 -15.07 16.59
N THR A 190 -9.86 -14.13 17.51
CA THR A 190 -9.79 -12.70 17.25
C THR A 190 -8.38 -12.24 16.91
N VAL A 191 -7.36 -12.73 17.62
CA VAL A 191 -5.95 -12.42 17.30
C VAL A 191 -5.58 -12.93 15.90
N VAL A 192 -5.98 -14.15 15.56
CA VAL A 192 -5.75 -14.73 14.22
C VAL A 192 -6.52 -13.97 13.13
N SER A 193 -7.77 -13.60 13.38
CA SER A 193 -8.58 -12.82 12.43
C SER A 193 -7.95 -11.45 12.16
N LEU A 194 -7.54 -10.75 13.20
CA LEU A 194 -6.90 -9.44 13.06
C LEU A 194 -5.55 -9.53 12.33
N ALA A 195 -4.75 -10.56 12.64
CA ALA A 195 -3.47 -10.81 11.97
C ALA A 195 -3.64 -11.19 10.49
N THR A 196 -4.69 -11.92 10.13
CA THR A 196 -4.95 -12.31 8.73
C THR A 196 -5.62 -11.20 7.92
N SER A 197 -6.50 -10.40 8.54
CA SER A 197 -7.16 -9.25 7.92
C SER A 197 -6.16 -8.19 7.45
N THR A 198 -5.19 -7.83 8.31
CA THR A 198 -4.14 -6.85 7.95
C THR A 198 -3.35 -7.29 6.72
N ARG A 199 -2.97 -8.58 6.68
CA ARG A 199 -2.26 -9.18 5.55
C ARG A 199 -3.12 -9.20 4.30
N GLY A 200 -4.40 -9.56 4.42
CA GLY A 200 -5.34 -9.60 3.30
C GLY A 200 -5.59 -8.22 2.70
N HIS A 201 -5.75 -7.19 3.53
CA HIS A 201 -5.92 -5.80 3.07
C HIS A 201 -4.69 -5.30 2.32
N MET A 202 -3.49 -5.48 2.92
CA MET A 202 -2.23 -5.13 2.29
C MET A 202 -2.04 -5.88 0.95
N ALA A 203 -2.34 -7.18 0.94
CA ALA A 203 -2.29 -8.01 -0.27
C ALA A 203 -3.22 -7.47 -1.37
N LYS A 204 -4.48 -7.14 -1.05
CA LYS A 204 -5.44 -6.57 -2.02
C LYS A 204 -4.99 -5.22 -2.57
N MET A 205 -4.42 -4.37 -1.73
CA MET A 205 -3.91 -3.05 -2.14
C MET A 205 -2.66 -3.15 -3.01
N LEU A 206 -1.68 -3.99 -2.62
CA LEU A 206 -0.39 -4.08 -3.30
C LEU A 206 -0.41 -4.99 -4.52
N SER A 207 -1.25 -6.04 -4.53
CA SER A 207 -1.31 -7.02 -5.62
C SER A 207 -1.39 -6.39 -7.01
N PRO A 208 -2.33 -5.47 -7.32
CA PRO A 208 -2.40 -4.87 -8.65
C PRO A 208 -1.13 -4.09 -9.03
N LEU A 209 -0.48 -3.44 -8.06
CA LEU A 209 0.76 -2.68 -8.28
C LEU A 209 1.96 -3.61 -8.51
N LEU A 210 2.10 -4.64 -7.67
CA LEU A 210 3.16 -5.65 -7.76
C LEU A 210 3.04 -6.44 -9.07
N VAL A 211 1.85 -6.93 -9.39
CA VAL A 211 1.61 -7.67 -10.64
C VAL A 211 1.92 -6.79 -11.85
N ARG A 212 1.44 -5.55 -11.88
CA ARG A 212 1.69 -4.62 -13.01
C ARG A 212 3.17 -4.31 -13.19
N SER A 213 3.92 -4.11 -12.11
CA SER A 213 5.33 -3.75 -12.16
C SER A 213 6.27 -4.95 -12.36
N LEU A 214 5.93 -6.14 -11.84
CA LEU A 214 6.75 -7.35 -11.95
C LEU A 214 6.48 -8.15 -13.23
N ARG A 215 5.27 -8.05 -13.81
CA ARG A 215 4.92 -8.79 -15.05
C ARG A 215 5.92 -8.61 -16.19
N PRO A 216 6.43 -7.39 -16.50
CA PRO A 216 7.45 -7.21 -17.53
C PRO A 216 8.78 -7.90 -17.21
N LEU A 217 9.11 -8.08 -15.92
CA LEU A 217 10.36 -8.68 -15.47
C LEU A 217 10.33 -10.22 -15.47
N ARG A 218 9.14 -10.83 -15.47
CA ARG A 218 8.92 -12.29 -15.35
C ARG A 218 9.84 -12.89 -14.27
N PRO A 219 9.72 -12.44 -13.00
CA PRO A 219 10.64 -12.86 -11.96
C PRO A 219 10.52 -14.36 -11.70
N LYS A 220 11.63 -15.00 -11.34
CA LYS A 220 11.61 -16.37 -10.81
C LYS A 220 11.30 -16.34 -9.32
N GLN A 221 10.75 -17.43 -8.80
CA GLN A 221 10.46 -17.56 -7.37
C GLN A 221 11.70 -17.32 -6.49
N GLU A 222 12.84 -17.92 -6.85
CA GLU A 222 14.13 -17.75 -6.17
C GLU A 222 14.58 -16.28 -6.09
N GLU A 223 14.28 -15.47 -7.11
CA GLU A 223 14.66 -14.06 -7.12
C GLU A 223 13.78 -13.23 -6.19
N LEU A 224 12.49 -13.54 -6.15
CA LEU A 224 11.57 -12.90 -5.21
C LEU A 224 11.96 -13.27 -3.78
N GLU A 225 12.29 -14.52 -3.50
CA GLU A 225 12.75 -14.96 -2.18
C GLU A 225 14.06 -14.29 -1.77
N ALA A 226 15.02 -14.17 -2.70
CA ALA A 226 16.27 -13.44 -2.46
C ALA A 226 16.02 -11.94 -2.18
N VAL A 227 15.11 -11.29 -2.89
CA VAL A 227 14.80 -9.87 -2.65
C VAL A 227 14.03 -9.70 -1.33
N LEU A 228 13.02 -10.52 -1.07
CA LEU A 228 12.23 -10.44 0.17
C LEU A 228 13.08 -10.75 1.40
N SER A 229 14.01 -11.69 1.32
CA SER A 229 14.96 -11.96 2.41
C SER A 229 15.88 -10.77 2.67
N GLN A 230 16.38 -10.09 1.65
CA GLN A 230 17.15 -8.84 1.81
C GLN A 230 16.31 -7.72 2.44
N LEU A 231 15.06 -7.55 2.02
CA LEU A 231 14.18 -6.54 2.63
C LEU A 231 13.87 -6.88 4.10
N LYS A 232 13.76 -8.18 4.42
CA LYS A 232 13.59 -8.67 5.79
C LYS A 232 14.83 -8.38 6.66
N THR A 233 16.05 -8.54 6.15
CA THR A 233 17.27 -8.19 6.90
C THR A 233 17.42 -6.69 7.12
N MET A 234 16.86 -5.86 6.23
CA MET A 234 16.77 -4.41 6.38
C MET A 234 15.61 -3.94 7.28
N ASP A 235 14.94 -4.88 7.98
CA ASP A 235 13.81 -4.64 8.87
C ASP A 235 12.53 -4.09 8.21
N LEU A 236 12.46 -4.05 6.87
CA LEU A 236 11.32 -3.51 6.15
C LEU A 236 10.09 -4.42 6.28
N ARG A 237 8.93 -3.85 6.62
CA ARG A 237 7.70 -4.62 6.89
C ARG A 237 7.21 -5.39 5.67
N ILE A 238 7.40 -4.83 4.47
CA ILE A 238 7.04 -5.46 3.21
C ILE A 238 7.73 -6.83 3.03
N GLY A 239 9.00 -6.95 3.42
CA GLY A 239 9.77 -8.21 3.36
C GLY A 239 9.35 -9.24 4.41
N LYS A 240 8.84 -8.78 5.57
CA LYS A 240 8.36 -9.66 6.65
C LYS A 240 6.96 -10.22 6.41
N LYS A 241 6.11 -9.48 5.68
CA LYS A 241 4.67 -9.76 5.56
C LYS A 241 4.27 -10.38 4.22
N LEU A 242 5.01 -10.10 3.14
CA LEU A 242 4.78 -10.73 1.84
C LEU A 242 5.47 -12.09 1.74
N LYS A 243 4.83 -13.04 1.06
CA LYS A 243 5.42 -14.34 0.71
C LYS A 243 5.63 -14.39 -0.80
N ALA A 244 6.78 -14.89 -1.24
CA ALA A 244 7.10 -15.02 -2.67
C ALA A 244 6.04 -15.84 -3.42
N GLN A 245 5.62 -16.98 -2.85
CA GLN A 245 4.59 -17.84 -3.44
C GLN A 245 3.31 -17.07 -3.77
N TRP A 246 2.80 -16.27 -2.83
CA TRP A 246 1.57 -15.49 -3.04
C TRP A 246 1.71 -14.47 -4.19
N ILE A 247 2.89 -13.87 -4.36
CA ILE A 247 3.16 -12.95 -5.48
C ILE A 247 3.16 -13.73 -6.80
N MET A 248 3.76 -14.92 -6.82
CA MET A 248 3.77 -15.81 -8.00
C MET A 248 2.34 -16.24 -8.36
N ASP A 249 1.56 -16.69 -7.39
CA ASP A 249 0.16 -17.08 -7.59
C ASP A 249 -0.66 -15.91 -8.18
N SER A 250 -0.44 -14.68 -7.66
CA SER A 250 -1.11 -13.48 -8.17
C SER A 250 -0.71 -13.10 -9.61
N LEU A 251 0.56 -13.33 -9.98
CA LEU A 251 1.06 -13.14 -11.33
C LEU A 251 0.44 -14.16 -12.31
N GLU A 252 0.28 -15.41 -11.87
CA GLU A 252 -0.35 -16.48 -12.64
C GLU A 252 -1.85 -16.27 -12.82
N GLU A 253 -2.58 -15.96 -11.75
CA GLU A 253 -4.03 -15.74 -11.79
C GLU A 253 -4.41 -14.60 -12.76
N THR A 254 -3.64 -13.51 -12.74
CA THR A 254 -3.81 -12.38 -13.66
C THR A 254 -3.45 -12.75 -15.12
N SER A 255 -2.61 -13.76 -15.32
CA SER A 255 -2.29 -14.25 -16.67
C SER A 255 -3.42 -15.09 -17.24
N ARG A 256 -4.10 -15.90 -16.41
CA ARG A 256 -5.24 -16.74 -16.79
C ARG A 256 -6.46 -15.89 -17.15
N HIS A 257 -6.76 -14.84 -16.38
CA HIS A 257 -7.88 -13.93 -16.68
C HIS A 257 -7.69 -13.04 -17.92
N LYS A 258 -6.50 -13.03 -18.54
CA LYS A 258 -6.23 -12.27 -19.77
C LYS A 258 -6.15 -13.16 -21.02
N GLN A 259 -6.40 -14.46 -20.92
CA GLN A 259 -6.66 -15.31 -22.07
C GLN A 259 -8.15 -15.19 -22.42
N PRO A 260 -8.53 -14.56 -23.54
CA PRO A 260 -9.87 -14.70 -24.09
C PRO A 260 -10.13 -16.14 -24.53
#